data_AF-A0A5N1IC91-F1
#
_entry.id   AF-A0A5N1IC91-F1
#
_cell.length_a   1.000
_cell.length_b   1.000
_cell.length_c   1.000
_cell.angle_alpha   90.00
_cell.angle_beta   90.00
_cell.angle_gamma   90.00
#
_symmetry.space_group_name_H-M   'P 1'
#
loop_
_entity.id
_entity.type
_entity.pdbx_description
1 polymer ?
#
loop_
_entity_poly.entity_id
_entity_poly.type
_entity_poly.pdbx_seq_one_letter_code
_entity_poly.pdbx_strand_id
1 'polypeptide(L)' 'MSSYNDCIKFSLDIQDPNITFNAHFFKLINGIKYKVFQATLIQPACPFCGSVN' A
#
# COMPACT_ATOMS: atom_id res chain seq x y z
N MET A 1 -10.93 29.72 -7.92
CA MET A 1 -9.65 29.01 -7.65
C MET A 1 -9.96 27.89 -6.67
N SER A 2 -10.13 26.66 -7.17
CA SER A 2 -10.33 25.49 -6.31
C SER A 2 -8.97 25.09 -5.74
N SER A 3 -8.82 25.22 -4.42
CA SER A 3 -7.68 24.73 -3.67
C SER A 3 -7.44 23.25 -3.96
N TYR A 4 -6.28 22.89 -4.49
CA TYR A 4 -5.85 21.50 -4.73
C TYR A 4 -5.41 20.78 -3.42
N ASN A 5 -5.87 21.22 -2.24
CA ASN A 5 -5.28 20.83 -0.96
C ASN A 5 -5.88 19.59 -0.27
N ASP A 6 -6.91 18.94 -0.80
CA ASP A 6 -7.52 17.79 -0.11
C ASP A 6 -6.89 16.42 -0.47
N CYS A 7 -5.86 16.44 -1.32
CA CYS A 7 -5.15 15.24 -1.74
C CYS A 7 -3.72 15.26 -1.21
N ILE A 8 -3.49 14.66 -0.03
CA ILE A 8 -2.14 14.31 0.41
C ILE A 8 -1.56 13.34 -0.63
N LYS A 9 -0.68 13.84 -1.49
CA LYS A 9 0.15 13.04 -2.39
C LYS A 9 1.45 12.76 -1.65
N PHE A 10 1.65 11.52 -1.25
CA PHE A 10 2.90 11.05 -0.70
C PHE A 10 3.49 10.04 -1.68
N SER A 11 4.81 10.12 -1.89
CA SER A 11 5.56 9.14 -2.65
C SER A 11 6.17 8.17 -1.63
N LEU A 12 5.86 6.89 -1.76
CA LEU A 12 6.55 5.85 -1.01
C LEU A 12 7.75 5.40 -1.84
N ASP A 13 8.94 5.45 -1.25
CA ASP A 13 10.14 4.86 -1.86
C ASP A 13 10.14 3.35 -1.60
N ILE A 14 9.34 2.61 -2.38
CA ILE A 14 9.32 1.15 -2.32
C ILE A 14 10.27 0.62 -3.38
N GLN A 15 11.37 0.02 -2.91
CA GLN A 15 12.43 -0.51 -3.75
C GLN A 15 12.15 -1.92 -4.27
N ASP A 16 11.19 -2.63 -3.65
CA ASP A 16 10.84 -4.00 -4.06
C ASP A 16 9.81 -3.98 -5.20
N PRO A 17 10.18 -4.40 -6.42
CA PRO A 17 9.26 -4.40 -7.57
C PRO A 17 8.12 -5.41 -7.42
N ASN A 18 8.20 -6.34 -6.46
CA ASN A 18 7.18 -7.34 -6.22
C ASN A 18 6.00 -6.81 -5.38
N ILE A 19 6.09 -5.60 -4.84
CA ILE A 19 5.02 -4.97 -4.06
C ILE A 19 4.14 -4.13 -4.98
N THR A 20 2.89 -4.54 -5.14
CA THR A 20 1.89 -3.82 -5.95
C THR A 20 0.75 -3.30 -5.07
N PHE A 21 0.45 -2.00 -5.15
CA PHE A 21 -0.71 -1.42 -4.48
C PHE A 21 -1.98 -1.60 -5.31
N ASN A 22 -2.94 -2.35 -4.78
CA ASN A 22 -4.13 -2.74 -5.53
C ASN A 22 -5.40 -2.01 -5.07
N ALA A 23 -5.41 -1.49 -3.83
CA ALA A 23 -6.58 -0.84 -3.28
C ALA A 23 -6.21 0.20 -2.22
N HIS A 24 -7.11 1.16 -2.03
CA HIS A 24 -7.10 2.03 -0.87
C HIS A 24 -8.52 2.26 -0.38
N PHE A 25 -8.71 2.37 0.92
CA PHE A 25 -10.02 2.57 1.54
C PHE A 25 -9.89 3.30 2.87
N PHE A 26 -10.99 3.86 3.36
CA PHE A 26 -11.02 4.46 4.69
C PHE A 26 -11.45 3.43 5.73
N LYS A 27 -10.74 3.39 6.86
CA LYS A 27 -11.06 2.52 8.00
C LYS A 27 -11.15 3.37 9.27
N LEU A 28 -12.19 3.14 10.08
CA LEU A 28 -12.32 3.71 11.41
C LEU A 28 -11.67 2.78 12.43
N ILE A 29 -10.70 3.31 13.19
CA ILE A 29 -10.02 2.59 14.28
C ILE A 29 -10.07 3.50 15.50
N ASN A 30 -10.68 3.04 16.59
CA ASN A 30 -10.86 3.83 17.83
C ASN A 30 -11.48 5.22 17.60
N GLY A 31 -12.44 5.33 16.67
CA GLY A 31 -13.11 6.60 16.34
C GLY A 31 -12.32 7.53 15.41
N ILE A 32 -11.08 7.19 15.06
CA ILE A 32 -10.24 7.96 14.14
C ILE A 32 -10.33 7.35 12.73
N LYS A 33 -10.52 8.19 11.70
CA LYS A 33 -10.59 7.78 10.29
C LYS A 33 -9.19 7.73 9.68
N TYR A 34 -8.77 6.54 9.25
CA TYR A 34 -7.50 6.30 8.58
C TYR A 34 -7.72 6.02 7.10
N LYS A 35 -6.83 6.52 6.25
CA LYS A 35 -6.72 6.09 4.85
C LYS A 35 -5.73 4.92 4.80
N VAL A 36 -6.24 3.74 4.47
CA VAL A 36 -5.47 2.49 4.40
C VAL A 36 -5.11 2.22 2.95
N PHE A 37 -3.85 1.88 2.69
CA PHE A 37 -3.36 1.48 1.38
C PHE A 37 -2.98 0.00 1.47
N GLN A 38 -3.63 -0.82 0.65
CA GLN A 38 -3.40 -2.25 0.61
C GLN A 38 -2.46 -2.59 -0.55
N ALA A 39 -1.38 -3.30 -0.22
CA ALA A 39 -0.43 -3.83 -1.18
C ALA A 39 -0.41 -5.36 -1.14
N THR A 40 -0.08 -5.96 -2.28
CA THR A 40 0.22 -7.38 -2.41
C THR A 40 1.69 -7.52 -2.72
N LEU A 41 2.39 -8.39 -1.99
CA LEU A 41 3.76 -8.78 -2.26
C LEU A 41 3.74 -10.12 -3.01
N ILE A 42 4.16 -10.11 -4.27
CA ILE A 42 4.21 -11.32 -5.12
C ILE A 42 5.64 -11.86 -5.06
N GLN A 43 5.91 -12.76 -4.12
CA GLN A 43 7.20 -13.46 -4.11
C GLN A 43 7.14 -14.69 -5.01
N PRO A 44 7.94 -14.76 -6.10
CA PRO A 44 7.96 -15.93 -6.97
C PRO A 44 8.51 -17.17 -6.24
N ALA A 45 9.45 -16.98 -5.32
CA ALA A 45 9.90 -18.01 -4.40
C ALA A 45 10.23 -17.40 -3.04
N CYS A 46 9.88 -18.09 -1.94
CA CYS A 46 10.33 -17.65 -0.62
C CYS A 46 11.85 -17.86 -0.50
N PRO A 47 12.65 -16.81 -0.25
CA PRO A 47 14.12 -16.92 -0.21
C PRO A 47 14.62 -17.79 0.95
N PHE A 48 13.78 -18.08 1.95
CA PHE A 48 14.13 -18.92 3.10
C PHE A 48 13.85 -20.41 2.88
N CYS A 49 12.78 -20.77 2.16
CA CYS A 49 12.39 -22.16 1.97
C CYS A 49 12.35 -22.63 0.50
N GLY A 50 12.65 -21.76 -0.47
CA GLY A 50 12.64 -22.09 -1.89
C GLY A 50 11.27 -22.45 -2.46
N SER A 51 10.19 -22.26 -1.67
CA SER A 51 8.84 -22.57 -2.11
C SER A 51 8.41 -21.60 -3.19
N VAL A 52 8.32 -22.11 -4.41
CA VAL A 52 7.54 -21.56 -5.54
C VAL A 52 6.11 -22.06 -5.31
N ASN A 53 5.16 -21.16 -5.09
CA ASN A 53 3.75 -21.53 -5.18
C ASN A 53 3.43 -22.00 -6.61
#